data_AF-A0A7S0AHG5-F1
#
_entry.id   AF-A0A7S0AHG5-F1
#
_cell.length_a   1.000
_cell.length_b   1.000
_cell.length_c   1.000
_cell.angle_alpha   90.00
_cell.angle_beta   90.00
_cell.angle_gamma   90.00
#
_symmetry.space_group_name_H-M   'P 1'
#
loop_
_entity.id
_entity.type
_entity.pdbx_description
1 polymer ?
#
loop_
_entity_poly.entity_id
_entity_poly.type
_entity_poly.pdbx_seq_one_letter_code
_entity_poly.pdbx_strand_id
1 'polypeptide(L)'
;VESLQDTGAVRHGAECFNYFFPQDLDDEFLVVSDTLPGGVPWKYVGVEELQEILLQKVDEGFTFPLNPKWVLCDPGWKRIYDKLMASDKRHVQDGLKVWFPPESGIREHI
;
A
#
# COMPACT_ATOMS: atom_id res chain seq x y z
N VAL A 1 -9.85 15.34 7.61
CA VAL A 1 -10.24 14.55 8.80
C VAL A 1 -11.26 15.30 9.68
N GLU A 2 -11.71 16.51 9.32
CA GLU A 2 -12.75 17.22 10.08
C GLU A 2 -14.13 16.52 10.03
N SER A 3 -14.50 15.97 8.87
CA SER A 3 -15.78 15.27 8.67
C SER A 3 -15.95 13.97 9.48
N LEU A 4 -14.90 13.48 10.12
CA LEU A 4 -14.91 12.29 10.97
C LEU A 4 -14.63 12.61 12.44
N GLN A 5 -14.56 13.89 12.83
CA GLN A 5 -14.26 14.28 14.21
C GLN A 5 -15.35 13.80 15.18
N ASP A 6 -16.62 13.87 14.79
CA ASP A 6 -17.76 13.54 15.66
C ASP A 6 -17.93 12.03 15.87
N THR A 7 -17.56 11.20 14.88
CA THR A 7 -17.62 9.74 14.99
C THR A 7 -16.32 9.15 15.51
N GLY A 8 -15.19 9.83 15.24
CA GLY A 8 -13.85 9.35 15.52
C GLY A 8 -13.52 8.03 14.83
N ALA A 9 -14.18 7.70 13.71
CA ALA A 9 -14.00 6.42 13.02
C ALA A 9 -12.61 6.28 12.38
N VAL A 10 -11.99 7.39 11.95
CA VAL A 10 -10.59 7.44 11.48
C VAL A 10 -9.90 8.62 12.15
N ARG A 11 -8.83 8.35 12.91
CA ARG A 11 -8.18 9.36 13.77
C ARG A 11 -6.71 9.64 13.43
N HIS A 12 -6.11 8.83 12.56
CA HIS A 12 -4.72 8.98 12.14
C HIS A 12 -4.54 8.66 10.66
N GLY A 13 -3.35 8.93 10.14
CA GLY A 13 -2.95 8.59 8.77
C GLY A 13 -2.82 7.08 8.55
N ALA A 14 -2.56 6.71 7.30
CA ALA A 14 -2.37 5.32 6.91
C ALA A 14 -1.08 4.72 7.51
N GLU A 15 -1.12 3.44 7.86
CA GLU A 15 -0.01 2.71 8.48
C GLU A 15 1.23 2.63 7.59
N CYS A 16 1.08 2.77 6.27
CA CYS A 16 2.21 2.87 5.34
C CYS A 16 3.13 4.08 5.59
N PHE A 17 2.69 5.05 6.40
CA PHE A 17 3.46 6.22 6.84
C PHE A 17 3.84 6.19 8.34
N ASN A 18 3.54 5.11 9.05
CA ASN A 18 3.92 4.98 10.46
C ASN A 18 5.38 4.52 10.58
N TYR A 19 6.31 5.46 10.42
CA TYR A 19 7.75 5.18 10.44
C TYR A 19 8.36 5.12 11.85
N PHE A 20 7.69 5.73 12.85
CA PHE A 20 8.21 5.80 14.21
C PHE A 20 7.90 4.55 15.02
N PHE A 21 6.73 3.95 14.81
CA PHE A 21 6.30 2.76 15.54
C PHE A 21 5.50 1.80 14.64
N PRO A 22 6.13 1.25 13.59
CA PRO A 22 5.42 0.43 12.60
C PRO A 22 4.87 -0.83 13.24
N GLN A 23 3.56 -1.00 13.17
CA GLN A 23 2.86 -2.17 13.71
C GLN A 23 3.13 -3.40 12.83
N ASP A 24 2.92 -4.58 13.40
CA ASP A 24 2.94 -5.81 12.61
C ASP A 24 1.71 -5.83 11.69
N LEU A 25 1.84 -6.47 10.53
CA LEU A 25 0.72 -6.60 9.61
C LEU A 25 -0.37 -7.45 10.25
N ASP A 26 -1.62 -7.01 10.08
CA ASP A 26 -2.79 -7.80 10.46
C ASP A 26 -2.86 -9.10 9.62
N ASP A 27 -3.48 -10.13 10.19
CA ASP A 27 -3.74 -11.39 9.47
C ASP A 27 -4.83 -11.22 8.40
N GLU A 28 -5.74 -10.26 8.59
CA GLU A 28 -6.91 -10.02 7.74
C GLU A 28 -7.15 -8.52 7.52
N PHE A 29 -7.54 -8.15 6.30
CA PHE A 29 -7.77 -6.78 5.86
C PHE A 29 -9.16 -6.62 5.25
N LEU A 30 -9.84 -5.53 5.58
CA LEU A 30 -11.05 -5.11 4.88
C LEU A 30 -10.67 -4.33 3.61
N VAL A 31 -10.90 -4.92 2.45
CA VAL A 31 -10.74 -4.23 1.15
C VAL A 31 -12.09 -3.69 0.70
N VAL A 32 -12.16 -2.39 0.43
CA VAL A 32 -13.33 -1.71 -0.14
C VAL A 32 -12.98 -1.30 -1.56
N SER A 33 -13.68 -1.85 -2.56
CA SER A 33 -13.44 -1.56 -3.98
C SER A 33 -14.63 -2.01 -4.82
N ASP A 34 -14.96 -1.24 -5.86
CA ASP A 34 -16.00 -1.55 -6.85
C ASP A 34 -15.55 -2.59 -7.89
N THR A 35 -14.26 -2.91 -7.94
CA THR A 35 -13.69 -3.88 -8.87
C THR A 35 -13.51 -5.28 -8.26
N LEU A 36 -14.01 -5.53 -7.05
CA LEU A 36 -13.86 -6.85 -6.43
C LEU A 36 -14.65 -7.91 -7.21
N PRO A 37 -14.13 -9.15 -7.32
CA PRO A 37 -14.84 -10.24 -7.98
C PRO A 37 -16.24 -10.44 -7.38
N GLY A 38 -17.23 -10.64 -8.25
CA GLY A 38 -18.63 -10.79 -7.84
C GLY A 38 -19.36 -9.47 -7.56
N GLY A 39 -18.73 -8.32 -7.76
CA GLY A 39 -19.37 -7.01 -7.61
C GLY A 39 -19.73 -6.66 -6.17
N VAL A 40 -19.06 -7.30 -5.20
CA VAL A 40 -19.22 -6.96 -3.78
C VAL A 40 -18.49 -5.65 -3.48
N PRO A 41 -19.10 -4.73 -2.70
CA PRO A 41 -18.49 -3.42 -2.43
C PRO A 41 -17.30 -3.51 -1.46
N TRP A 42 -17.22 -4.58 -0.69
CA TRP A 42 -16.14 -4.84 0.26
C TRP A 42 -15.99 -6.35 0.52
N LYS A 43 -14.78 -6.75 0.93
CA LYS A 43 -14.45 -8.13 1.30
C LYS A 43 -13.31 -8.15 2.32
N TYR A 44 -13.40 -9.03 3.30
CA TYR A 44 -12.25 -9.38 4.14
C TYR A 44 -11.33 -10.37 3.43
N VAL A 45 -10.04 -10.10 3.42
CA VAL A 45 -9.02 -10.89 2.71
C VAL A 45 -7.80 -11.10 3.60
N GLY A 46 -7.13 -12.24 3.47
CA GLY A 46 -5.84 -12.47 4.12
C GLY A 46 -4.69 -11.77 3.38
N VAL A 47 -3.49 -11.80 3.97
CA VAL A 47 -2.26 -11.19 3.41
C VAL A 47 -1.99 -11.66 1.97
N GLU A 48 -2.05 -12.96 1.69
CA GLU A 48 -1.75 -13.50 0.35
C GLU A 48 -2.73 -12.96 -0.71
N GLU A 49 -4.03 -12.98 -0.41
CA GLU A 49 -5.05 -12.46 -1.32
C GLU A 49 -4.92 -10.94 -1.50
N LEU A 50 -4.61 -10.19 -0.43
CA LEU A 50 -4.31 -8.77 -0.53
C LEU A 50 -3.13 -8.51 -1.48
N GLN A 51 -2.06 -9.28 -1.36
CA GLN A 51 -0.89 -9.12 -2.22
C GLN A 51 -1.23 -9.35 -3.70
N GLU A 52 -2.04 -10.36 -4.03
CA GLU A 52 -2.49 -10.61 -5.40
C GLU A 52 -3.38 -9.48 -5.93
N ILE A 53 -4.32 -8.97 -5.11
CA ILE A 53 -5.14 -7.80 -5.45
C ILE A 53 -4.23 -6.61 -5.77
N LEU A 54 -3.26 -6.31 -4.90
CA LEU A 54 -2.34 -5.20 -5.10
C LEU A 54 -1.48 -5.37 -6.35
N LEU A 55 -0.97 -6.57 -6.64
CA LEU A 55 -0.22 -6.87 -7.86
C LEU A 55 -1.05 -6.62 -9.13
N GLN A 56 -2.33 -7.00 -9.13
CA GLN A 56 -3.25 -6.71 -10.22
C GLN A 56 -3.51 -5.20 -10.33
N LYS A 57 -3.69 -4.50 -9.21
CA LYS A 57 -3.86 -3.04 -9.20
C LYS A 57 -2.67 -2.30 -9.78
N VAL A 58 -1.45 -2.78 -9.53
CA VAL A 58 -0.25 -2.22 -10.17
C VAL A 58 -0.31 -2.38 -11.70
N ASP A 59 -0.75 -3.52 -12.24
CA ASP A 59 -0.91 -3.72 -13.70
C ASP A 59 -1.91 -2.73 -14.30
N GLU A 60 -3.03 -2.52 -13.60
CA GLU A 60 -4.06 -1.53 -13.96
C GLU A 60 -3.54 -0.08 -13.88
N GLY A 61 -2.37 0.15 -13.28
CA GLY A 61 -1.74 1.47 -13.13
C GLY A 61 -2.15 2.20 -11.86
N PHE A 62 -2.74 1.50 -10.90
CA PHE A 62 -2.91 2.04 -9.55
C PHE A 62 -1.54 2.20 -8.89
N THR A 63 -1.39 3.24 -8.07
CA THR A 63 -0.11 3.58 -7.42
C THR A 63 -0.36 3.90 -5.97
N PHE A 64 0.46 3.33 -5.09
CA PHE A 64 0.30 3.46 -3.65
C PHE A 64 1.67 3.34 -2.94
N PRO A 65 1.82 3.95 -1.76
CA PRO A 65 3.02 3.82 -0.93
C PRO A 65 3.06 2.46 -0.21
N LEU A 66 4.27 2.01 0.11
CA LEU A 66 4.52 0.87 0.98
C LEU A 66 5.41 1.30 2.15
N ASN A 67 5.15 0.76 3.34
CA ASN A 67 6.10 0.94 4.44
C ASN A 67 7.38 0.13 4.14
N PRO A 68 8.59 0.70 4.24
CA PRO A 68 9.84 -0.04 4.06
C PRO A 68 9.99 -1.25 4.98
N LYS A 69 9.42 -1.22 6.21
CA LYS A 69 9.39 -2.38 7.11
C LYS A 69 8.76 -3.58 6.39
N TRP A 70 7.61 -3.38 5.76
CA TRP A 70 6.90 -4.47 5.08
C TRP A 70 7.75 -5.07 3.97
N VAL A 71 8.40 -4.22 3.19
CA VAL A 71 9.24 -4.66 2.07
C VAL A 71 10.44 -5.48 2.56
N LEU A 72 11.03 -5.11 3.69
CA LEU A 72 12.25 -5.73 4.24
C LEU A 72 11.98 -6.95 5.13
N CYS A 73 10.86 -6.95 5.86
CA CYS A 73 10.62 -7.90 6.95
C CYS A 73 9.46 -8.85 6.68
N ASP A 74 8.51 -8.49 5.80
CA ASP A 74 7.28 -9.25 5.61
C ASP A 74 7.30 -10.01 4.27
N PRO A 75 7.06 -11.35 4.28
CA PRO A 75 7.12 -12.16 3.07
C PRO A 75 6.18 -11.67 1.97
N GLY A 76 6.67 -11.66 0.73
CA GLY A 76 5.89 -11.35 -0.47
C GLY A 76 5.75 -9.85 -0.79
N TRP A 77 6.02 -8.94 0.14
CA TRP A 77 5.87 -7.49 -0.12
C TRP A 77 6.92 -6.91 -1.07
N LYS A 78 8.15 -7.45 -1.05
CA LYS A 78 9.22 -7.10 -2.00
C LYS A 78 8.81 -7.23 -3.46
N ARG A 79 8.02 -8.25 -3.80
CA ARG A 79 7.56 -8.47 -5.19
C ARG A 79 6.60 -7.37 -5.67
N ILE A 80 5.77 -6.82 -4.77
CA ILE A 80 4.87 -5.71 -5.08
C ILE A 80 5.67 -4.42 -5.25
N TYR A 81 6.60 -4.16 -4.33
CA TYR A 81 7.51 -3.02 -4.41
C TYR A 81 8.28 -3.02 -5.74
N ASP A 82 8.90 -4.15 -6.10
CA ASP A 82 9.67 -4.27 -7.35
C ASP A 82 8.79 -4.02 -8.58
N LYS A 83 7.55 -4.52 -8.57
CA LYS A 83 6.59 -4.28 -9.66
C LYS A 83 6.17 -2.81 -9.78
N LEU A 84 5.95 -2.12 -8.65
CA LEU A 84 5.70 -0.67 -8.64
C LEU A 84 6.89 0.08 -9.24
N MET A 85 8.11 -0.24 -8.76
CA MET A 85 9.34 0.42 -9.19
C MET A 85 9.67 0.22 -10.67
N ALA A 86 9.26 -0.92 -11.24
CA ALA A 86 9.44 -1.23 -12.66
C ALA A 86 8.46 -0.50 -13.60
N SER A 87 7.45 0.20 -13.08
CA SER A 87 6.45 0.89 -13.91
C SER A 87 7.03 2.11 -14.62
N ASP A 88 6.80 2.25 -15.93
CA ASP A 88 7.23 3.41 -16.74
C ASP A 88 6.17 4.53 -16.82
N LYS A 89 4.91 4.18 -16.56
CA LYS A 89 3.92 4.90 -15.74
C LYS A 89 4.29 6.32 -15.29
N ARG A 90 4.08 7.41 -16.05
CA ARG A 90 4.46 8.78 -15.56
C ARG A 90 3.86 9.12 -14.19
N HIS A 91 2.56 8.92 -14.01
CA HIS A 91 1.89 9.20 -12.73
C HIS A 91 2.37 8.26 -11.62
N VAL A 92 2.75 7.02 -11.97
CA VAL A 92 3.33 6.07 -11.02
C VAL A 92 4.68 6.59 -10.52
N GLN A 93 5.55 6.98 -11.46
CA GLN A 93 6.87 7.53 -11.16
C GLN A 93 6.80 8.82 -10.36
N ASP A 94 5.84 9.70 -10.64
CA ASP A 94 5.64 10.93 -9.88
C ASP A 94 5.24 10.63 -8.42
N GLY A 95 4.34 9.66 -8.19
CA GLY A 95 3.99 9.21 -6.84
C GLY A 95 5.18 8.57 -6.10
N LEU A 96 5.92 7.68 -6.77
CA LEU A 96 7.07 6.99 -6.17
C LEU A 96 8.22 7.96 -5.82
N LYS A 97 8.42 9.04 -6.57
CA LYS A 97 9.41 10.08 -6.22
C LYS A 97 9.01 10.87 -4.97
N VAL A 98 7.72 10.96 -4.66
CA VAL A 98 7.25 11.61 -3.42
C VAL A 98 7.43 10.69 -2.21
N TRP A 99 7.03 9.42 -2.33
CA TRP A 99 7.07 8.49 -1.19
C TRP A 99 8.44 7.85 -0.96
N PHE A 100 9.24 7.73 -2.02
CA PHE A 100 10.62 7.25 -1.98
C PHE A 100 11.52 8.26 -2.70
N PRO A 101 11.83 9.43 -2.12
CA PRO A 101 12.63 10.46 -2.78
C PRO A 101 14.03 9.93 -3.14
N PRO A 102 14.51 10.07 -4.39
CA PRO A 102 15.83 9.59 -4.80
C PRO A 102 16.97 10.12 -3.91
N GLU A 103 16.85 11.36 -3.43
CA GLU A 103 17.83 12.02 -2.56
C GLU A 103 17.84 11.48 -1.12
N SER A 104 16.82 10.72 -0.72
CA SER A 104 16.72 10.17 0.64
C SER A 104 17.59 8.93 0.87
N GLY A 105 18.05 8.28 -0.20
CA GLY A 105 18.79 7.01 -0.12
C GLY A 105 17.94 5.79 0.25
N ILE A 106 16.61 5.96 0.41
CA ILE A 106 15.76 4.88 0.92
C ILE A 106 15.67 3.69 -0.03
N ARG A 107 15.72 3.93 -1.35
CA ARG A 107 15.55 2.89 -2.37
C ARG A 107 16.75 1.95 -2.41
N GLU A 108 17.92 2.45 -2.04
CA GLU A 108 19.19 1.74 -1.96
C GLU A 108 19.28 0.84 -0.71
N HIS A 109 18.39 1.04 0.26
CA HIS A 109 18.30 0.28 1.50
C HIS A 109 17.14 -0.73 1.53
N ILE A 110 16.39 -0.86 0.42
CA ILE A 110 15.25 -1.78 0.24
C ILE A 110 15.65 -3.00 -0.61
#